data_AF-A0A931XLC4-F1
#
_entry.id   AF-A0A931XLC4-F1
#
_cell.length_a   1.000
_cell.length_b   1.000
_cell.length_c   1.000
_cell.angle_alpha   90.00
_cell.angle_beta   90.00
_cell.angle_gamma   90.00
#
_symmetry.space_group_name_H-M   'P 1'
#
loop_
_entity.id
_entity.type
_entity.pdbx_description
1 polymer ?
#
loop_
_entity_poly.entity_id
_entity_poly.type
_entity_poly.pdbx_seq_one_letter_code
_entity_poly.pdbx_strand_id
1 'polypeptide(L)'
;MQKFRFREFKVYKDAIEFRMKIKLLAKKYFPSEEKYLLFDQIIRAANSVVLNIAEGSDRGTDKDFALFLNRSHTSLNEVVACLDTK
;
A
#
# COMPACT_ATOMS: atom_id res chain seq x y z
N MET A 1 -8.56 5.70 -23.44
CA MET A 1 -8.11 5.87 -22.04
C MET A 1 -6.59 5.98 -22.03
N GLN A 2 -6.02 6.94 -21.30
CA GLN A 2 -4.56 7.07 -21.18
C GLN A 2 -4.02 5.83 -20.44
N LYS A 3 -3.11 5.09 -21.07
CA LYS A 3 -2.45 3.94 -20.44
C LYS A 3 -1.68 4.42 -19.21
N PHE A 4 -1.84 3.73 -18.09
CA PHE A 4 -1.16 4.03 -16.82
C PHE A 4 -1.43 5.44 -16.24
N ARG A 5 -2.65 5.98 -16.42
CA ARG A 5 -3.02 7.32 -15.91
C ARG A 5 -2.76 7.54 -14.42
N PHE A 6 -2.78 6.47 -13.62
CA PHE A 6 -2.49 6.52 -12.19
C PHE A 6 -1.10 7.09 -11.86
N ARG A 7 -0.14 7.01 -12.80
CA ARG A 7 1.22 7.54 -12.59
C ARG A 7 1.24 9.06 -12.39
N GLU A 8 0.22 9.76 -12.88
CA GLU A 8 0.07 11.20 -12.68
C GLU A 8 -0.62 11.56 -11.36
N PHE A 9 -1.29 10.61 -10.71
CA PHE A 9 -2.02 10.87 -9.48
C PHE A 9 -1.04 11.15 -8.34
N LYS A 10 -1.24 12.27 -7.64
CA LYS A 10 -0.46 12.60 -6.44
C LYS A 10 -0.53 11.48 -5.41
N VAL A 11 -1.72 10.95 -5.13
CA VAL A 11 -1.92 9.86 -4.16
C VAL A 11 -1.13 8.59 -4.51
N TYR A 12 -0.91 8.31 -5.80
CA TYR A 12 -0.11 7.16 -6.23
C TYR A 12 1.38 7.39 -5.95
N LYS A 13 1.88 8.61 -6.20
CA LYS A 13 3.26 9.01 -5.88
C LYS A 13 3.51 8.95 -4.37
N ASP A 14 2.56 9.48 -3.59
CA ASP A 14 2.59 9.46 -2.12
C ASP A 14 2.57 8.01 -1.60
N ALA A 15 1.76 7.11 -2.19
CA ALA A 15 1.71 5.70 -1.83
C ALA A 15 3.02 4.95 -2.13
N ILE A 16 3.70 5.28 -3.24
CA ILE A 16 5.03 4.72 -3.55
C ILE A 16 6.05 5.15 -2.48
N GLU A 17 6.06 6.44 -2.13
CA GLU A 17 6.96 6.98 -1.12
C GLU A 17 6.70 6.32 0.25
N PHE A 18 5.43 6.22 0.64
CA PHE A 18 5.00 5.52 1.84
C PHE A 18 5.52 4.08 1.89
N ARG A 19 5.27 3.29 0.82
CA ARG A 19 5.76 1.91 0.71
C ARG A 19 7.28 1.83 0.89
N MET A 20 8.04 2.74 0.28
CA MET A 20 9.50 2.77 0.40
C MET A 20 9.93 3.07 1.85
N LYS A 21 9.29 4.04 2.50
CA LYS A 21 9.56 4.36 3.91
C LYS A 21 9.26 3.17 4.83
N ILE A 22 8.10 2.54 4.68
CA ILE A 22 7.74 1.34 5.47
C ILE A 22 8.76 0.23 5.28
N LYS A 23 9.20 -0.02 4.04
CA LYS A 23 10.23 -1.05 3.78
C LYS A 23 11.54 -0.77 4.48
N LEU A 24 11.99 0.49 4.49
CA LEU A 24 13.22 0.89 5.17
C LEU A 24 13.08 0.79 6.69
N LEU A 25 11.95 1.24 7.25
CA LEU A 25 11.67 1.18 8.68
C LEU A 25 11.57 -0.27 9.17
N ALA A 26 10.77 -1.10 8.51
CA ALA A 26 10.61 -2.51 8.86
C ALA A 26 11.95 -3.27 8.79
N LYS A 27 12.78 -2.99 7.77
CA LYS A 27 14.12 -3.60 7.66
C LYS A 27 15.05 -3.19 8.81
N LYS A 28 14.91 -1.96 9.32
CA LYS A 28 15.77 -1.38 10.35
C LYS A 28 15.37 -1.79 11.76
N TYR A 29 14.07 -1.86 12.06
CA TYR A 29 13.58 -1.95 13.43
C TYR A 29 12.97 -3.29 13.80
N PHE A 30 12.60 -4.15 12.85
CA PHE A 30 11.98 -5.43 13.22
C PHE A 30 13.03 -6.38 13.83
N PRO A 31 12.74 -6.99 14.99
CA PRO A 31 13.61 -7.96 15.63
C PRO A 31 13.92 -9.12 14.69
N SER A 32 15.11 -9.68 14.79
CA SER A 32 15.56 -10.79 13.95
C SER A 32 14.59 -11.98 14.00
N GLU A 33 13.95 -12.23 15.15
CA GLU A 33 13.00 -13.34 15.33
C GLU A 33 11.67 -13.13 14.59
N GLU A 34 11.19 -11.88 14.47
CA GLU A 34 9.90 -11.56 13.83
C GLU A 34 10.05 -11.02 12.39
N LYS A 35 11.30 -10.80 11.98
CA LYS A 35 11.70 -10.22 10.69
C LYS A 35 11.17 -10.96 9.48
N TYR A 36 10.78 -12.23 9.58
CA TYR A 36 10.23 -12.95 8.44
C TYR A 36 8.71 -12.89 8.37
N LEU A 37 8.01 -12.93 9.51
CA LEU A 37 6.54 -12.93 9.57
C LEU A 37 5.96 -11.52 9.42
N LEU A 38 6.34 -10.60 10.31
CA LEU A 38 5.76 -9.26 10.31
C LEU A 38 6.27 -8.42 9.15
N PHE A 39 7.54 -8.58 8.76
CA PHE A 39 8.10 -7.85 7.62
C PHE A 39 7.37 -8.22 6.33
N ASP A 40 7.14 -9.51 6.08
CA ASP A 40 6.44 -9.93 4.87
C ASP A 40 5.00 -9.42 4.87
N GLN A 41 4.32 -9.48 6.03
CA GLN A 41 2.96 -8.97 6.17
C GLN A 41 2.86 -7.46 5.90
N ILE A 42 3.71 -6.65 6.55
CA ILE A 42 3.66 -5.19 6.40
C ILE A 42 4.04 -4.74 4.98
N ILE A 43 4.99 -5.45 4.33
CA ILE A 43 5.37 -5.17 2.94
C ILE A 43 4.25 -5.54 1.97
N ARG A 44 3.56 -6.67 2.18
CA ARG A 44 2.39 -7.05 1.38
C ARG A 44 1.27 -6.02 1.50
N ALA A 45 0.95 -5.59 2.71
CA ALA A 45 -0.06 -4.55 2.95
C ALA A 45 0.32 -3.22 2.26
N ALA A 46 1.56 -2.75 2.44
CA ALA A 46 2.04 -1.52 1.79
C ALA A 46 2.08 -1.62 0.25
N ASN A 47 2.39 -2.79 -0.31
CA ASN A 47 2.27 -3.03 -1.75
C ASN A 47 0.81 -2.95 -2.23
N SER A 48 -0.11 -3.55 -1.47
CA SER A 48 -1.54 -3.56 -1.79
C SER A 48 -2.14 -2.15 -1.89
N VAL A 49 -1.66 -1.19 -1.09
CA VAL A 49 -2.04 0.24 -1.20
C VAL A 49 -1.80 0.75 -2.62
N VAL A 50 -0.59 0.53 -3.16
CA VAL A 50 -0.16 0.99 -4.50
C VAL A 50 -0.91 0.23 -5.60
N LEU A 51 -1.03 -1.09 -5.45
CA LEU A 51 -1.65 -1.96 -6.44
C LEU A 51 -3.14 -1.66 -6.62
N ASN A 52 -3.88 -1.44 -5.53
CA ASN A 52 -5.29 -1.09 -5.61
C ASN A 52 -5.52 0.27 -6.31
N ILE A 53 -4.66 1.26 -6.09
CA ILE A 53 -4.76 2.56 -6.79
C ILE A 53 -4.56 2.36 -8.30
N ALA A 54 -3.53 1.60 -8.68
CA ALA A 54 -3.25 1.32 -10.08
C ALA A 54 -4.38 0.53 -10.75
N GLU A 55 -4.85 -0.55 -10.12
CA GLU A 55 -5.92 -1.41 -10.64
C GLU A 55 -7.25 -0.66 -10.73
N GLY A 56 -7.59 0.11 -9.70
CA GLY A 56 -8.80 0.92 -9.67
C GLY A 56 -8.83 2.00 -10.75
N SER A 57 -7.67 2.55 -11.11
CA SER A 57 -7.59 3.58 -12.14
C SER A 57 -7.97 3.09 -13.54
N ASP A 58 -7.93 1.79 -13.79
CA ASP A 58 -8.28 1.18 -15.08
C ASP A 58 -9.78 0.83 -15.18
N ARG A 59 -10.55 1.10 -14.12
CA ARG A 59 -11.99 0.79 -14.08
C ARG A 59 -12.83 1.80 -14.86
N GLY A 60 -13.99 1.33 -15.34
CA GLY A 60 -14.85 2.08 -16.27
C GLY A 60 -15.70 3.18 -15.65
N THR A 61 -15.84 3.22 -14.31
CA THR A 61 -16.63 4.23 -13.60
C THR A 61 -15.92 4.75 -12.36
N ASP A 62 -16.26 5.97 -11.94
CA ASP A 62 -15.73 6.55 -10.70
C ASP A 62 -16.19 5.77 -9.45
N LYS A 63 -17.39 5.17 -9.50
CA LYS A 63 -17.89 4.30 -8.43
C LYS A 63 -17.00 3.07 -8.25
N ASP A 64 -16.60 2.43 -9.34
CA ASP A 64 -15.69 1.29 -9.29
C ASP A 64 -14.32 1.74 -8.80
N PHE A 65 -13.81 2.88 -9.27
CA PHE A 65 -12.53 3.40 -8.79
C PHE A 65 -12.55 3.68 -7.28
N ALA A 66 -13.64 4.28 -6.76
CA ALA A 66 -13.82 4.54 -5.34
C ALA A 66 -13.76 3.27 -4.48
N LEU A 67 -14.31 2.14 -4.97
CA LEU A 67 -14.20 0.84 -4.29
C LEU A 67 -12.74 0.40 -4.13
N PHE A 68 -11.91 0.61 -5.15
CA PHE A 68 -10.48 0.29 -5.08
C PHE A 68 -9.71 1.24 -4.16
N LEU A 69 -10.07 2.54 -4.13
CA LEU A 69 -9.51 3.47 -3.16
C LEU A 69 -9.85 3.07 -1.71
N ASN A 70 -11.08 2.60 -1.46
CA ASN A 70 -11.45 2.04 -0.15
C ASN A 70 -10.61 0.82 0.21
N ARG A 71 -10.34 -0.09 -0.74
CA ARG A 71 -9.45 -1.24 -0.52
C ARG A 71 -8.01 -0.81 -0.22
N SER A 72 -7.50 0.19 -0.95
CA SER A 72 -6.20 0.80 -0.69
C SER A 72 -6.13 1.36 0.74
N HIS A 73 -7.18 2.04 1.20
CA HIS A 73 -7.30 2.53 2.57
C HIS A 73 -7.35 1.39 3.61
N THR A 74 -8.08 0.31 3.35
CA THR A 74 -8.10 -0.87 4.24
C THR A 74 -6.71 -1.51 4.34
N SER A 75 -5.96 -1.62 3.24
CA SER A 75 -4.57 -2.11 3.28
C SER A 75 -3.63 -1.16 4.02
N LEU A 76 -3.89 0.14 4.03
CA LEU A 76 -3.16 1.07 4.90
C LEU A 76 -3.43 0.77 6.38
N ASN A 77 -4.68 0.47 6.76
CA ASN A 77 -4.99 0.05 8.13
C ASN A 77 -4.28 -1.25 8.52
N GLU A 78 -4.12 -2.19 7.59
CA GLU A 78 -3.33 -3.41 7.82
C GLU A 78 -1.85 -3.10 8.11
N VAL A 79 -1.26 -2.10 7.44
CA VAL A 79 0.10 -1.65 7.76
C VAL A 79 0.18 -1.14 9.20
N VAL A 80 -0.78 -0.33 9.64
CA VAL A 80 -0.84 0.18 11.02
C VAL A 80 -1.00 -0.97 12.01
N ALA A 81 -1.93 -1.89 11.76
CA ALA A 81 -2.15 -3.06 12.62
C ALA A 81 -0.90 -3.95 12.74
N CYS A 82 -0.08 -4.06 11.69
CA CYS A 82 1.20 -4.78 11.74
C CYS A 82 2.27 -4.07 12.60
N LEU A 83 2.12 -2.77 12.85
CA LEU A 83 3.02 -1.97 13.70
C LEU A 83 2.55 -1.93 15.16
N ASP A 84 1.29 -2.27 15.44
CA ASP A 84 0.72 -2.33 16.78
C ASP A 84 1.18 -3.59 17.54
N THR A 85 2.49 -3.75 17.70
CA THR A 85 3.12 -4.81 18.49
C THR A 85 3.41 -4.27 19.90
N LYS A 86 2.93 -4.97 20.94
CA LYS A 86 3.20 -4.62 22.35
C LYS A 86 4.63 -4.95 22.77
#